data_AF-A0AB34IRV8-F1
#
_entry.id   AF-A0AB34IRV8-F1
#
_cell.length_a   1.000
_cell.length_b   1.000
_cell.length_c   1.000
_cell.angle_alpha   90.00
_cell.angle_beta   90.00
_cell.angle_gamma   90.00
#
_symmetry.space_group_name_H-M   'P 1'
#
loop_
_entity.id
_entity.type
_entity.pdbx_description
1 polymer ?
#
loop_
_entity_poly.entity_id
_entity_poly.type
_entity_poly.pdbx_seq_one_letter_code
_entity_poly.pdbx_strand_id
1 'polypeptide(L)'
;MACEITACGECFRKTGGASPIARAKVAIASVWDGGKSYECAIPLWCQSATRISRVIRSSELLLLTPKRTSHCAHAVQLFAQHTDGAAQAYLSRIGGRGLLQGFSTANLLKFALFSLTRYELLLYADLDIDLAFPRMLTAAAWDEATAALLATKALFVGLFDHASPVNGGLWLARPRCWLYAEAMRVLRHGTWSAKRGFDSIGTPHQIGANRTWLRPVLDAIAAGSGASLFKVEGTLNYTQYFRWNRWDFVNGHLDQGMLWYLFFVRNTVGTWSHYVGPLRGKWAVDHFWGSPKPWQGDSSHTSRNYWHRLDSEYQPVQDLFNAQTEQRCTRQKPPSRESGSRGSGWKTVVGPLPHPQQIRHFGSTGFAVERLPSD
;
A
#
# COMPACT_ATOMS: atom_id res chain seq x y z
N MET A 1 4.09 -3.88 29.92
CA MET A 1 4.99 -3.10 29.04
C MET A 1 4.29 -1.79 28.71
N ALA A 2 4.92 -0.66 28.97
CA ALA A 2 4.40 0.63 28.54
C ALA A 2 4.42 0.71 27.00
N CYS A 3 3.44 1.39 26.41
CA CYS A 3 3.46 1.76 25.00
C CYS A 3 4.02 3.18 24.84
N GLU A 4 4.64 3.44 23.70
CA GLU A 4 5.05 4.76 23.26
C GLU A 4 3.87 5.43 22.56
N ILE A 5 3.43 6.58 23.08
CA ILE A 5 2.30 7.32 22.51
C ILE A 5 2.83 8.32 21.48
N THR A 6 2.32 8.26 20.24
CA THR A 6 2.67 9.25 19.22
C THR A 6 2.02 10.59 19.48
N ALA A 7 2.50 11.65 18.83
CA ALA A 7 1.85 12.96 18.84
C ALA A 7 0.38 12.92 18.36
N CYS A 8 -0.01 11.88 17.62
CA CYS A 8 -1.38 11.70 17.14
C CYS A 8 -2.24 10.78 18.03
N GLY A 9 -1.71 10.32 19.17
CA GLY A 9 -2.45 9.50 20.14
C GLY A 9 -2.52 8.01 19.80
N GLU A 10 -1.72 7.50 18.85
CA GLU A 10 -1.54 6.05 18.69
C GLU A 10 -0.59 5.53 19.78
N CYS A 11 -0.83 4.30 20.24
CA CYS A 11 -0.07 3.64 21.30
C CYS A 11 0.70 2.46 20.69
N PHE A 12 1.99 2.66 20.42
CA PHE A 12 2.85 1.63 19.85
C PHE A 12 3.58 0.85 20.95
N ARG A 13 3.39 -0.47 20.96
CA ARG A 13 4.19 -1.37 21.79
C ARG A 13 5.32 -1.95 20.94
N LYS A 14 6.57 -1.79 21.38
CA LYS A 14 7.71 -2.46 20.72
C LYS A 14 7.58 -3.97 20.89
N THR A 15 7.60 -4.70 19.78
CA THR A 15 7.54 -6.18 19.77
C THR A 15 8.90 -6.81 19.51
N GLY A 16 9.86 -6.06 18.97
CA GLY A 16 11.23 -6.51 18.77
C GLY A 16 12.02 -5.58 17.85
N GLY A 17 13.08 -6.13 17.26
CA GLY A 17 13.87 -5.48 16.22
C GLY A 17 14.80 -4.36 16.71
N ALA A 18 15.27 -3.56 15.75
CA ALA A 18 16.21 -2.48 15.98
C ALA A 18 15.64 -1.35 16.86
N SER A 19 16.51 -0.48 17.35
CA SER A 19 16.08 0.79 17.95
C SER A 19 15.74 1.79 16.86
N PRO A 20 14.72 2.66 17.06
CA PRO A 20 14.39 3.72 16.11
C PRO A 20 15.59 4.61 15.80
N ILE A 21 15.73 4.99 14.53
CA ILE A 21 16.77 5.93 14.10
C ILE A 21 16.25 7.34 14.32
N ALA A 22 16.76 8.05 15.32
CA ALA A 22 16.26 9.38 15.72
C ALA A 22 16.21 10.43 14.58
N ARG A 23 17.04 10.26 13.54
CA ARG A 23 17.13 11.18 12.39
C ARG A 23 16.45 10.65 11.11
N ALA A 24 15.78 9.52 11.16
CA ALA A 24 15.11 8.99 9.98
C ALA A 24 13.95 9.91 9.57
N LYS A 25 13.92 10.26 8.28
CA LYS A 25 12.87 11.07 7.66
C LYS A 25 11.88 10.23 6.85
N VAL A 26 12.29 9.04 6.42
CA VAL A 26 11.46 8.12 5.65
C VAL A 26 11.33 6.80 6.38
N ALA A 27 10.12 6.25 6.45
CA ALA A 27 9.93 4.87 6.86
C ALA A 27 9.56 4.00 5.65
N ILE A 28 10.28 2.88 5.49
CA ILE A 28 9.94 1.80 4.56
C ILE A 28 9.17 0.77 5.37
N ALA A 29 7.86 0.73 5.20
CA ALA A 29 6.93 0.09 6.12
C ALA A 29 6.20 -1.10 5.50
N SER A 30 5.90 -2.09 6.34
CA SER A 30 4.94 -3.16 6.03
C SER A 30 4.15 -3.54 7.27
N VAL A 31 3.12 -4.38 7.08
CA VAL A 31 2.28 -4.92 8.13
C VAL A 31 2.30 -6.46 8.06
N TRP A 32 2.43 -7.09 9.21
CA TRP A 32 2.28 -8.53 9.38
C TRP A 32 1.39 -8.83 10.58
N ASP A 33 0.27 -9.51 10.38
CA ASP A 33 -0.65 -9.93 11.46
C ASP A 33 -0.06 -10.98 12.41
N GLY A 34 1.14 -11.49 12.16
CA GLY A 34 1.70 -12.62 12.90
C GLY A 34 1.19 -13.98 12.41
N GLY A 35 0.47 -14.02 11.29
CA GLY A 35 -0.05 -15.23 10.66
C GLY A 35 1.01 -16.00 9.88
N LYS A 36 0.88 -17.33 9.83
CA LYS A 36 1.83 -18.23 9.15
C LYS A 36 1.84 -18.05 7.62
N SER A 37 0.72 -17.65 7.02
CA SER A 37 0.55 -17.58 5.57
C SER A 37 1.50 -16.61 4.86
N TYR A 38 1.95 -15.57 5.57
CA TYR A 38 2.89 -14.57 5.07
C TYR A 38 4.20 -14.53 5.86
N GLU A 39 4.38 -15.39 6.87
CA GLU A 39 5.63 -15.47 7.64
C GLU A 39 6.83 -15.72 6.72
N CYS A 40 6.66 -16.60 5.74
CA CYS A 40 7.67 -16.91 4.74
C CYS A 40 7.94 -15.79 3.75
N ALA A 41 7.10 -14.76 3.64
CA ALA A 41 7.31 -13.62 2.75
C ALA A 41 8.18 -12.52 3.39
N ILE A 42 8.19 -12.43 4.73
CA ILE A 42 8.96 -11.45 5.51
C ILE A 42 10.45 -11.38 5.12
N PRO A 43 11.17 -12.51 4.95
CA PRO A 43 12.59 -12.48 4.59
C PRO A 43 12.84 -11.75 3.26
N LEU A 44 12.07 -12.10 2.21
CA LEU A 44 12.22 -11.44 0.91
C LEU A 44 11.89 -9.95 1.03
N TRP A 45 10.76 -9.61 1.66
CA TRP A 45 10.40 -8.22 1.87
C TRP A 45 11.50 -7.45 2.60
N CYS A 46 12.07 -8.03 3.67
CA CYS A 46 13.11 -7.39 4.46
C CYS A 46 14.40 -7.17 3.67
N GLN A 47 14.79 -8.15 2.84
CA GLN A 47 15.95 -8.03 1.95
C GLN A 47 15.72 -6.91 0.93
N SER A 48 14.58 -6.91 0.23
CA SER A 48 14.24 -5.91 -0.77
C SER A 48 14.11 -4.50 -0.16
N ALA A 49 13.49 -4.38 1.02
CA ALA A 49 13.40 -3.13 1.77
C ALA A 49 14.79 -2.61 2.21
N THR A 50 15.69 -3.51 2.64
CA THR A 50 17.07 -3.15 2.99
C THR A 50 17.87 -2.69 1.77
N ARG A 51 17.62 -3.25 0.60
CA ARG A 51 18.25 -2.78 -0.65
C ARG A 51 17.77 -1.38 -1.02
N ILE A 52 16.47 -1.15 -0.92
CA ILE A 52 15.88 0.17 -1.18
C ILE A 52 16.33 1.20 -0.12
N SER A 53 16.54 0.83 1.14
CA SER A 53 17.02 1.77 2.16
C SER A 53 18.44 2.30 1.90
N ARG A 54 19.27 1.56 1.14
CA ARG A 54 20.57 2.06 0.66
C ARG A 54 20.43 3.18 -0.37
N VAL A 55 19.29 3.24 -1.04
CA VAL A 55 18.95 4.28 -2.03
C VAL A 55 18.27 5.47 -1.37
N ILE A 56 17.31 5.18 -0.48
CA ILE A 56 16.53 6.19 0.24
C ILE A 56 17.32 6.65 1.47
N ARG A 57 17.99 7.80 1.35
CA ARG A 57 18.75 8.40 2.45
C ARG A 57 17.86 8.66 3.66
N SER A 58 18.42 8.50 4.85
CA SER A 58 17.71 8.72 6.14
C SER A 58 16.42 7.89 6.24
N SER A 59 16.43 6.67 5.71
CA SER A 59 15.32 5.74 5.87
C SER A 59 15.53 4.80 7.06
N GLU A 60 14.43 4.32 7.63
CA GLU A 60 14.41 3.17 8.51
C GLU A 60 13.36 2.15 8.05
N LEU A 61 13.61 0.87 8.34
CA LEU A 61 12.66 -0.19 8.07
C LEU A 61 11.70 -0.32 9.25
N LEU A 62 10.41 -0.42 8.96
CA LEU A 62 9.36 -0.53 9.96
C LEU A 62 8.46 -1.73 9.63
N LEU A 63 8.21 -2.56 10.64
CA LEU A 63 7.25 -3.65 10.53
C LEU A 63 6.20 -3.52 11.62
N LEU A 64 4.94 -3.26 11.23
CA LEU A 64 3.82 -3.31 12.15
C LEU A 64 3.40 -4.76 12.36
N THR A 65 3.60 -5.29 13.56
CA THR A 65 3.29 -6.68 13.88
C THR A 65 3.05 -6.92 15.37
N PRO A 66 2.07 -7.76 15.75
CA PRO A 66 1.88 -8.20 17.13
C PRO A 66 2.94 -9.21 17.60
N LYS A 67 3.71 -9.80 16.68
CA LYS A 67 4.68 -10.87 16.98
C LYS A 67 6.09 -10.46 16.61
N ARG A 68 7.04 -10.83 17.47
CA ARG A 68 8.45 -10.71 17.16
C ARG A 68 8.81 -11.67 16.02
N THR A 69 9.59 -11.19 15.06
CA THR A 69 10.23 -12.03 14.03
C THR A 69 11.74 -11.79 13.99
N SER A 70 12.51 -12.86 13.85
CA SER A 70 13.96 -12.78 13.59
C SER A 70 14.27 -12.53 12.11
N HIS A 71 13.31 -12.79 11.21
CA HIS A 71 13.48 -12.67 9.75
C HIS A 71 13.68 -11.23 9.28
N CYS A 72 13.36 -10.25 10.13
CA CYS A 72 13.65 -8.84 9.87
C CYS A 72 14.13 -8.12 11.13
N ALA A 73 15.23 -8.61 11.70
CA ALA A 73 15.79 -8.08 12.95
C ALA A 73 16.23 -6.61 12.85
N HIS A 74 16.59 -6.12 11.67
CA HIS A 74 16.99 -4.74 11.43
C HIS A 74 15.83 -3.75 11.31
N ALA A 75 14.60 -4.23 11.11
CA ALA A 75 13.42 -3.37 11.15
C ALA A 75 13.05 -3.05 12.60
N VAL A 76 12.52 -1.87 12.84
CA VAL A 76 11.80 -1.56 14.08
C VAL A 76 10.47 -2.31 14.04
N GLN A 77 10.19 -3.15 15.04
CA GLN A 77 8.96 -3.94 15.09
C GLN A 77 8.02 -3.36 16.15
N LEU A 78 6.87 -2.85 15.71
CA LEU A 78 5.90 -2.14 16.54
C LEU A 78 4.51 -2.77 16.42
N PHE A 79 3.70 -2.68 17.46
CA PHE A 79 2.29 -3.06 17.44
C PHE A 79 1.40 -1.87 17.78
N ALA A 80 0.49 -1.50 16.88
CA ALA A 80 -0.41 -0.36 17.01
C ALA A 80 -1.68 -0.71 17.80
N GLN A 81 -1.69 -0.47 19.11
CA GLN A 81 -2.73 -0.98 20.00
C GLN A 81 -4.09 -0.30 19.78
N HIS A 82 -4.13 1.02 19.53
CA HIS A 82 -5.39 1.73 19.35
C HIS A 82 -6.01 1.43 17.99
N THR A 83 -5.20 1.41 16.92
CA THR A 83 -5.69 1.02 15.58
C THR A 83 -6.16 -0.43 15.57
N ASP A 84 -5.45 -1.38 16.20
CA ASP A 84 -5.88 -2.78 16.29
C ASP A 84 -7.26 -2.91 16.93
N GLY A 85 -7.46 -2.31 18.10
CA GLY A 85 -8.76 -2.34 18.78
C GLY A 85 -9.89 -1.70 17.96
N ALA A 86 -9.61 -0.58 17.28
CA ALA A 86 -10.59 0.07 16.41
C ALA A 86 -10.92 -0.77 15.16
N ALA A 87 -9.91 -1.41 14.56
CA ALA A 87 -10.08 -2.32 13.43
C ALA A 87 -10.92 -3.54 13.80
N GLN A 88 -10.65 -4.18 14.94
CA GLN A 88 -11.44 -5.31 15.43
C GLN A 88 -12.89 -4.90 15.72
N ALA A 89 -13.11 -3.73 16.34
CA ALA A 89 -14.44 -3.18 16.56
C ALA A 89 -15.18 -2.92 15.25
N TYR A 90 -14.50 -2.33 14.25
CA TYR A 90 -15.05 -2.12 12.91
C TYR A 90 -15.49 -3.43 12.25
N LEU A 91 -14.59 -4.42 12.19
CA LEU A 91 -14.87 -5.72 11.57
C LEU A 91 -16.05 -6.44 12.24
N SER A 92 -16.15 -6.33 13.56
CA SER A 92 -17.28 -6.87 14.33
C SER A 92 -18.61 -6.22 13.93
N ARG A 93 -18.64 -4.90 13.71
CA ARG A 93 -19.85 -4.16 13.31
C ARG A 93 -20.32 -4.50 11.91
N ILE A 94 -19.41 -4.65 10.95
CA ILE A 94 -19.78 -4.91 9.55
C ILE A 94 -20.08 -6.39 9.24
N GLY A 95 -20.16 -7.24 10.28
CA GLY A 95 -20.50 -8.65 10.13
C GLY A 95 -19.34 -9.52 9.62
N GLY A 96 -18.10 -9.08 9.75
CA GLY A 96 -16.91 -9.84 9.36
C GLY A 96 -16.61 -11.00 10.32
N ARG A 97 -17.47 -12.01 10.37
CA ARG A 97 -17.22 -13.26 11.13
C ARG A 97 -16.66 -14.33 10.18
N GLY A 98 -15.39 -14.71 10.34
CA GLY A 98 -14.79 -15.82 9.59
C GLY A 98 -13.26 -15.89 9.61
N LEU A 99 -12.71 -16.97 9.03
CA LEU A 99 -11.28 -17.36 8.95
C LEU A 99 -10.32 -16.30 8.34
N LEU A 100 -10.83 -15.17 7.83
CA LEU A 100 -10.05 -14.07 7.24
C LEU A 100 -9.79 -12.91 8.22
N GLN A 101 -10.22 -13.00 9.49
CA GLN A 101 -10.14 -11.91 10.46
C GLN A 101 -8.70 -11.36 10.66
N GLY A 102 -7.67 -12.22 10.61
CA GLY A 102 -6.26 -11.81 10.69
C GLY A 102 -5.83 -10.94 9.51
N PHE A 103 -6.10 -11.40 8.29
CA PHE A 103 -5.82 -10.65 7.06
C PHE A 103 -6.59 -9.32 7.01
N SER A 104 -7.87 -9.34 7.39
CA SER A 104 -8.67 -8.12 7.44
C SER A 104 -8.14 -7.09 8.45
N THR A 105 -7.66 -7.57 9.60
CA THR A 105 -7.05 -6.70 10.62
C THR A 105 -5.72 -6.12 10.12
N ALA A 106 -4.85 -6.92 9.49
CA ALA A 106 -3.61 -6.43 8.88
C ALA A 106 -3.87 -5.29 7.88
N ASN A 107 -4.88 -5.43 7.03
CA ASN A 107 -5.22 -4.39 6.07
C ASN A 107 -5.59 -3.07 6.75
N LEU A 108 -6.36 -3.13 7.83
CA LEU A 108 -6.76 -1.93 8.58
C LEU A 108 -5.63 -1.37 9.48
N LEU A 109 -4.67 -2.20 9.90
CA LEU A 109 -3.50 -1.75 10.66
C LEU A 109 -2.59 -0.81 9.85
N LYS A 110 -2.68 -0.82 8.51
CA LYS A 110 -1.98 0.14 7.64
C LYS A 110 -2.26 1.60 8.04
N PHE A 111 -3.46 1.89 8.57
CA PHE A 111 -3.83 3.25 8.98
C PHE A 111 -3.07 3.77 10.21
N ALA A 112 -2.51 2.88 11.04
CA ALA A 112 -1.66 3.29 12.15
C ALA A 112 -0.41 4.05 11.68
N LEU A 113 0.06 3.78 10.47
CA LEU A 113 1.23 4.44 9.90
C LEU A 113 1.03 5.96 9.77
N PHE A 114 -0.19 6.43 9.53
CA PHE A 114 -0.47 7.87 9.41
C PHE A 114 -0.31 8.64 10.72
N SER A 115 -0.21 7.93 11.86
CA SER A 115 0.11 8.53 13.17
C SER A 115 1.60 8.83 13.36
N LEU A 116 2.47 8.30 12.48
CA LEU A 116 3.93 8.41 12.60
C LEU A 116 4.46 9.71 11.99
N THR A 117 3.99 10.85 12.49
CA THR A 117 4.33 12.20 11.97
C THR A 117 5.78 12.63 12.16
N ARG A 118 6.60 11.81 12.84
CA ARG A 118 8.06 11.98 12.84
C ARG A 118 8.68 11.75 11.46
N TYR A 119 8.01 10.98 10.60
CA TYR A 119 8.42 10.80 9.22
C TYR A 119 7.82 11.86 8.32
N GLU A 120 8.63 12.33 7.39
CA GLU A 120 8.19 13.17 6.29
C GLU A 120 7.44 12.34 5.23
N LEU A 121 7.93 11.11 4.98
CA LEU A 121 7.36 10.17 4.01
C LEU A 121 7.31 8.72 4.52
N LEU A 122 6.31 7.98 4.06
CA LEU A 122 6.12 6.55 4.25
C LEU A 122 6.09 5.87 2.89
N LEU A 123 7.04 4.98 2.61
CA LEU A 123 6.93 4.02 1.51
C LEU A 123 6.37 2.71 2.08
N TYR A 124 5.12 2.41 1.79
CA TYR A 124 4.48 1.17 2.22
C TYR A 124 4.52 0.12 1.12
N ALA A 125 4.79 -1.12 1.50
CA ALA A 125 4.64 -2.30 0.64
C ALA A 125 4.08 -3.49 1.43
N ASP A 126 3.06 -4.17 0.89
CA ASP A 126 2.61 -5.48 1.38
C ASP A 126 3.76 -6.50 1.32
N LEU A 127 3.72 -7.52 2.18
CA LEU A 127 4.78 -8.53 2.27
C LEU A 127 4.95 -9.34 0.96
N ASP A 128 3.94 -9.34 0.09
CA ASP A 128 3.97 -10.00 -1.21
C ASP A 128 4.39 -9.08 -2.36
N ILE A 129 4.99 -7.94 -2.05
CA ILE A 129 5.62 -7.03 -3.01
C ILE A 129 7.14 -7.10 -2.88
N ASP A 130 7.81 -7.36 -4.00
CA ASP A 130 9.26 -7.31 -4.11
C ASP A 130 9.71 -5.93 -4.59
N LEU A 131 10.13 -5.10 -3.63
CA LEU A 131 10.59 -3.73 -3.85
C LEU A 131 11.87 -3.60 -4.70
N ALA A 132 12.62 -4.69 -4.89
CA ALA A 132 13.98 -4.65 -5.46
C ALA A 132 14.07 -5.05 -6.94
N PHE A 133 12.95 -5.42 -7.58
CA PHE A 133 12.95 -6.05 -8.90
C PHE A 133 12.36 -5.16 -10.01
N PRO A 134 12.77 -5.26 -11.28
CA PRO A 134 14.14 -5.48 -11.80
C PRO A 134 14.86 -4.16 -12.11
N ARG A 135 14.16 -3.02 -12.07
CA ARG A 135 14.74 -1.69 -12.31
C ARG A 135 15.05 -1.04 -10.97
N MET A 136 16.34 -0.86 -10.69
CA MET A 136 16.75 -0.22 -9.45
C MET A 136 16.32 1.25 -9.44
N LEU A 137 15.51 1.60 -8.46
CA LEU A 137 15.34 2.99 -8.03
C LEU A 137 16.72 3.57 -7.78
N THR A 138 17.04 4.72 -8.38
CA THR A 138 18.27 5.46 -8.09
C THR A 138 17.99 6.55 -7.05
N ALA A 139 19.02 6.95 -6.31
CA ALA A 139 18.86 8.01 -5.29
C ALA A 139 18.39 9.31 -5.93
N ALA A 140 18.95 9.66 -7.10
CA ALA A 140 18.52 10.83 -7.87
C ALA A 140 17.04 10.75 -8.28
N ALA A 141 16.57 9.61 -8.78
CA ALA A 141 15.17 9.44 -9.18
C ALA A 141 14.23 9.52 -7.96
N TRP A 142 14.64 8.97 -6.82
CA TRP A 142 13.90 9.08 -5.56
C TRP A 142 13.82 10.53 -5.07
N ASP A 143 14.96 11.22 -4.99
CA ASP A 143 15.04 12.60 -4.52
C ASP A 143 14.19 13.53 -5.39
N GLU A 144 14.27 13.38 -6.71
CA GLU A 144 13.48 14.16 -7.66
C GLU A 144 11.97 13.91 -7.51
N ALA A 145 11.54 12.65 -7.40
CA ALA A 145 10.13 12.29 -7.27
C ALA A 145 9.54 12.71 -5.91
N THR A 146 10.30 12.56 -4.83
CA THR A 146 9.85 12.91 -3.49
C THR A 146 9.82 14.42 -3.26
N ALA A 147 10.82 15.17 -3.76
CA ALA A 147 10.78 16.63 -3.75
C ALA A 147 9.52 17.15 -4.45
N ALA A 148 9.19 16.55 -5.60
CA ALA A 148 8.00 16.91 -6.34
C ALA A 148 6.71 16.59 -5.55
N LEU A 149 6.58 15.41 -4.93
CA LEU A 149 5.44 15.11 -4.05
C LEU A 149 5.33 16.09 -2.88
N LEU A 150 6.45 16.42 -2.22
CA LEU A 150 6.48 17.30 -1.06
C LEU A 150 6.08 18.74 -1.40
N ALA A 151 6.30 19.18 -2.63
CA ALA A 151 5.84 20.46 -3.15
C ALA A 151 4.32 20.51 -3.42
N THR A 152 3.64 19.36 -3.42
CA THR A 152 2.19 19.30 -3.66
C THR A 152 1.36 19.30 -2.37
N LYS A 153 0.04 19.50 -2.55
CA LYS A 153 -0.97 19.24 -1.51
C LYS A 153 -1.29 17.75 -1.32
N ALA A 154 -0.81 16.88 -2.21
CA ALA A 154 -1.07 15.46 -2.09
C ALA A 154 -0.39 14.91 -0.82
N LEU A 155 -1.11 14.07 -0.11
CA LEU A 155 -0.66 13.33 1.06
C LEU A 155 -0.52 11.84 0.77
N PHE A 156 -1.04 11.37 -0.36
CA PHE A 156 -1.04 9.97 -0.72
C PHE A 156 -0.88 9.79 -2.22
N VAL A 157 0.00 8.87 -2.59
CA VAL A 157 0.22 8.42 -3.94
C VAL A 157 0.04 6.91 -3.97
N GLY A 158 -0.97 6.46 -4.69
CA GLY A 158 -1.22 5.04 -4.91
C GLY A 158 -1.21 4.69 -6.40
N LEU A 159 -1.46 3.43 -6.68
CA LEU A 159 -1.71 2.92 -8.02
C LEU A 159 -3.13 2.40 -8.07
N PHE A 160 -3.79 2.44 -9.22
CA PHE A 160 -5.04 1.72 -9.41
C PHE A 160 -4.76 0.25 -9.75
N ASP A 161 -5.78 -0.60 -9.68
CA ASP A 161 -5.77 -1.91 -10.32
C ASP A 161 -7.07 -2.14 -11.11
N HIS A 162 -7.27 -3.35 -11.64
CA HIS A 162 -8.43 -3.67 -12.46
C HIS A 162 -9.73 -3.75 -11.64
N ALA A 163 -9.65 -3.94 -10.32
CA ALA A 163 -10.80 -4.05 -9.43
C ALA A 163 -11.07 -2.73 -8.67
N SER A 164 -10.02 -2.08 -8.19
CA SER A 164 -10.08 -0.95 -7.28
C SER A 164 -9.52 0.34 -7.90
N PRO A 165 -10.12 1.51 -7.60
CA PRO A 165 -9.55 2.82 -7.91
C PRO A 165 -8.17 3.04 -7.28
N VAL A 166 -7.84 2.30 -6.23
CA VAL A 166 -6.54 2.33 -5.56
C VAL A 166 -6.19 0.96 -4.96
N ASN A 167 -5.04 0.44 -5.33
CA ASN A 167 -4.43 -0.75 -4.77
C ASN A 167 -3.77 -0.41 -3.43
N GLY A 168 -4.01 -1.23 -2.42
CA GLY A 168 -3.51 -1.02 -1.06
C GLY A 168 -2.12 -1.61 -0.81
N GLY A 169 -1.52 -2.24 -1.82
CA GLY A 169 -0.30 -3.01 -1.72
C GLY A 169 0.97 -2.17 -1.73
N LEU A 170 1.07 -1.15 -2.59
CA LEU A 170 2.20 -0.23 -2.64
C LEU A 170 1.69 1.20 -2.69
N TRP A 171 2.20 2.05 -1.80
CA TRP A 171 1.90 3.48 -1.84
C TRP A 171 2.98 4.31 -1.15
N LEU A 172 2.99 5.60 -1.47
CA LEU A 172 3.81 6.61 -0.82
C LEU A 172 2.88 7.61 -0.13
N ALA A 173 3.15 7.96 1.12
CA ALA A 173 2.29 8.90 1.84
C ALA A 173 3.03 9.83 2.81
N ARG A 174 2.36 10.92 3.18
CA ARG A 174 2.80 11.90 4.17
C ARG A 174 1.91 11.74 5.42
N PRO A 175 2.43 11.20 6.54
CA PRO A 175 1.65 11.02 7.77
C PRO A 175 1.10 12.35 8.30
N ARG A 176 -0.14 12.38 8.80
CA ARG A 176 -0.78 13.56 9.40
C ARG A 176 -1.69 13.14 10.55
N CYS A 177 -1.62 13.84 11.69
CA CYS A 177 -2.47 13.51 12.83
C CYS A 177 -3.96 13.66 12.53
N TRP A 178 -4.36 14.68 11.78
CA TRP A 178 -5.78 14.86 11.42
C TRP A 178 -6.31 13.71 10.56
N LEU A 179 -5.47 13.19 9.64
CA LEU A 179 -5.81 12.10 8.75
C LEU A 179 -5.90 10.77 9.52
N TYR A 180 -4.96 10.53 10.44
CA TYR A 180 -5.04 9.41 11.37
C TYR A 180 -6.31 9.50 12.24
N ALA A 181 -6.60 10.68 12.80
CA ALA A 181 -7.81 10.89 13.60
C ALA A 181 -9.09 10.60 12.79
N GLU A 182 -9.14 11.00 11.51
CA GLU A 182 -10.27 10.70 10.63
C GLU A 182 -10.37 9.20 10.33
N ALA A 183 -9.26 8.52 10.04
CA ALA A 183 -9.23 7.08 9.88
C ALA A 183 -9.76 6.37 11.14
N MET A 184 -9.31 6.80 12.32
CA MET A 184 -9.78 6.27 13.60
C MET A 184 -11.26 6.56 13.85
N ARG A 185 -11.78 7.72 13.43
CA ARG A 185 -13.21 8.02 13.49
C ARG A 185 -14.01 7.03 12.65
N VAL A 186 -13.57 6.74 11.42
CA VAL A 186 -14.22 5.76 10.53
C VAL A 186 -14.17 4.35 11.13
N LEU A 187 -13.03 3.93 11.67
CA LEU A 187 -12.92 2.62 12.31
C LEU A 187 -13.76 2.49 13.59
N ARG A 188 -13.89 3.57 14.38
CA ARG A 188 -14.66 3.53 15.65
C ARG A 188 -16.16 3.70 15.44
N HIS A 189 -16.56 4.59 14.54
CA HIS A 189 -17.94 5.07 14.43
C HIS A 189 -18.51 5.01 13.01
N GLY A 190 -17.65 4.80 12.02
CA GLY A 190 -18.06 4.75 10.63
C GLY A 190 -18.97 3.56 10.34
N THR A 191 -19.79 3.76 9.32
CA THR A 191 -20.64 2.71 8.73
C THR A 191 -20.07 2.30 7.38
N TRP A 192 -20.34 1.07 6.95
CA TRP A 192 -20.01 0.63 5.59
C TRP A 192 -21.16 -0.19 5.02
N SER A 193 -21.44 0.00 3.73
CA SER A 193 -22.29 -0.91 2.97
C SER A 193 -21.74 -1.10 1.57
N ALA A 194 -21.92 -2.30 1.01
CA ALA A 194 -21.57 -2.62 -0.37
C ALA A 194 -22.15 -1.61 -1.39
N LYS A 195 -23.35 -1.07 -1.13
CA LYS A 195 -24.00 -0.13 -2.05
C LYS A 195 -23.45 1.28 -1.94
N ARG A 196 -23.25 1.80 -0.73
CA ARG A 196 -22.98 3.23 -0.49
C ARG A 196 -21.60 3.55 0.08
N GLY A 197 -20.79 2.55 0.38
CA GLY A 197 -19.44 2.72 0.91
C GLY A 197 -19.43 3.20 2.35
N PHE A 198 -18.31 3.84 2.70
CA PHE A 198 -18.08 4.40 4.03
C PHE A 198 -18.99 5.62 4.28
N ASP A 199 -19.60 5.67 5.46
CA ASP A 199 -20.48 6.76 5.91
C ASP A 199 -21.59 7.11 4.90
N SER A 200 -22.05 6.10 4.16
CA SER A 200 -23.11 6.21 3.14
C SER A 200 -22.88 7.30 2.08
N ILE A 201 -21.61 7.55 1.75
CA ILE A 201 -21.13 8.63 0.88
C ILE A 201 -21.75 8.62 -0.53
N GLY A 202 -22.24 7.46 -0.99
CA GLY A 202 -22.99 7.32 -2.24
C GLY A 202 -22.51 6.13 -3.06
N THR A 203 -23.25 5.78 -4.11
CA THR A 203 -22.76 4.79 -5.07
C THR A 203 -21.68 5.40 -5.98
N PRO A 204 -20.78 4.60 -6.56
CA PRO A 204 -19.76 5.05 -7.50
C PRO A 204 -20.30 5.93 -8.64
N HIS A 205 -21.43 5.58 -9.24
CA HIS A 205 -22.09 6.39 -10.27
C HIS A 205 -22.65 7.70 -9.72
N GLN A 206 -23.19 7.73 -8.48
CA GLN A 206 -23.67 8.97 -7.87
C GLN A 206 -22.50 9.93 -7.59
N ILE A 207 -21.39 9.39 -7.09
CA ILE A 207 -20.15 10.16 -6.89
C ILE A 207 -19.65 10.67 -8.25
N GLY A 208 -19.64 9.81 -9.27
CA GLY A 208 -19.18 10.18 -10.61
C GLY A 208 -20.06 11.17 -11.37
N ALA A 209 -21.38 11.12 -11.15
CA ALA A 209 -22.32 12.07 -11.73
C ALA A 209 -22.18 13.47 -11.11
N ASN A 210 -21.72 13.57 -9.86
CA ASN A 210 -21.45 14.84 -9.21
C ASN A 210 -20.12 15.43 -9.68
N ARG A 211 -20.14 16.11 -10.84
CA ARG A 211 -18.94 16.70 -11.46
C ARG A 211 -18.25 17.73 -10.57
N THR A 212 -18.98 18.53 -9.80
CA THR A 212 -18.41 19.51 -8.86
C THR A 212 -17.51 18.83 -7.83
N TRP A 213 -17.88 17.62 -7.41
CA TRP A 213 -17.12 16.87 -6.42
C TRP A 213 -16.03 15.99 -7.03
N LEU A 214 -16.33 15.27 -8.11
CA LEU A 214 -15.38 14.34 -8.70
C LEU A 214 -14.28 15.07 -9.48
N ARG A 215 -14.55 16.24 -10.07
CA ARG A 215 -13.59 16.92 -10.94
C ARG A 215 -12.26 17.24 -10.24
N PRO A 216 -12.23 17.83 -9.03
CA PRO A 216 -10.99 18.03 -8.30
C PRO A 216 -10.18 16.74 -8.06
N VAL A 217 -10.86 15.60 -7.85
CA VAL A 217 -10.21 14.30 -7.68
C VAL A 217 -9.54 13.86 -8.98
N LEU A 218 -10.24 13.98 -10.10
CA LEU A 218 -9.72 13.62 -11.43
C LEU A 218 -8.56 14.51 -11.84
N ASP A 219 -8.64 15.81 -11.57
CA ASP A 219 -7.58 16.77 -11.85
C ASP A 219 -6.32 16.44 -11.03
N ALA A 220 -6.47 16.14 -9.73
CA ALA A 220 -5.35 15.71 -8.89
C ALA A 220 -4.69 14.42 -9.42
N ILE A 221 -5.50 13.42 -9.77
CA ILE A 221 -5.01 12.15 -10.34
C ILE A 221 -4.31 12.38 -11.69
N ALA A 222 -4.90 13.17 -12.58
CA ALA A 222 -4.32 13.48 -13.89
C ALA A 222 -2.97 14.18 -13.74
N ALA A 223 -2.87 15.15 -12.83
CA ALA A 223 -1.64 15.86 -12.54
C ALA A 223 -0.53 14.93 -12.02
N GLY A 224 -0.80 14.09 -11.01
CA GLY A 224 0.25 13.22 -10.45
C GLY A 224 0.59 12.03 -11.34
N SER A 225 -0.37 11.51 -12.10
CA SER A 225 -0.14 10.40 -13.04
C SER A 225 0.44 10.85 -14.38
N GLY A 226 0.39 12.15 -14.69
CA GLY A 226 0.75 12.70 -15.99
C GLY A 226 -0.13 12.22 -17.16
N ALA A 227 -1.30 11.66 -16.85
CA ALA A 227 -2.26 11.20 -17.84
C ALA A 227 -3.27 12.30 -18.18
N SER A 228 -3.90 12.22 -19.35
CA SER A 228 -5.04 13.09 -19.66
C SER A 228 -6.24 12.75 -18.76
N LEU A 229 -7.09 13.73 -18.51
CA LEU A 229 -8.33 13.53 -17.76
C LEU A 229 -9.20 12.43 -18.35
N PHE A 230 -9.34 12.40 -19.68
CA PHE A 230 -10.05 11.35 -20.40
C PHE A 230 -9.48 9.95 -20.07
N LYS A 231 -8.15 9.83 -20.00
CA LYS A 231 -7.50 8.56 -19.66
C LYS A 231 -7.75 8.16 -18.21
N VAL A 232 -7.70 9.11 -17.28
CA VAL A 232 -8.00 8.89 -15.87
C VAL A 232 -9.44 8.44 -15.69
N GLU A 233 -10.40 9.16 -16.26
CA GLU A 233 -11.82 8.81 -16.24
C GLU A 233 -12.06 7.43 -16.84
N GLY A 234 -11.50 7.15 -18.03
CA GLY A 234 -11.61 5.85 -18.67
C GLY A 234 -11.03 4.71 -17.82
N THR A 235 -9.94 4.97 -17.09
CA THR A 235 -9.33 4.01 -16.18
C THR A 235 -10.21 3.75 -14.96
N LEU A 236 -10.73 4.80 -14.31
CA LEU A 236 -11.68 4.66 -13.21
C LEU A 236 -12.95 3.91 -13.64
N ASN A 237 -13.50 4.25 -14.81
CA ASN A 237 -14.69 3.60 -15.37
C ASN A 237 -14.48 2.10 -15.66
N TYR A 238 -13.22 1.67 -15.84
CA TYR A 238 -12.89 0.27 -16.08
C TYR A 238 -12.84 -0.57 -14.79
N THR A 239 -12.65 0.07 -13.63
CA THR A 239 -12.58 -0.64 -12.33
C THR A 239 -13.89 -1.34 -11.98
N GLN A 240 -13.83 -2.44 -11.22
CA GLN A 240 -15.03 -3.09 -10.67
C GLN A 240 -15.86 -2.13 -9.82
N TYR A 241 -15.21 -1.27 -9.03
CA TYR A 241 -15.86 -0.18 -8.29
C TYR A 241 -16.87 0.59 -9.17
N PHE A 242 -16.43 1.12 -10.31
CA PHE A 242 -17.33 1.88 -11.16
C PHE A 242 -18.31 0.98 -11.90
N ARG A 243 -17.83 -0.09 -12.54
CA ARG A 243 -18.66 -0.98 -13.38
C ARG A 243 -19.80 -1.64 -12.63
N TRP A 244 -19.56 -2.08 -11.39
CA TRP A 244 -20.58 -2.69 -10.55
C TRP A 244 -21.41 -1.68 -9.79
N ASN A 245 -21.02 -0.40 -9.83
CA ASN A 245 -21.64 0.69 -9.09
C ASN A 245 -21.81 0.32 -7.59
N ARG A 246 -20.76 -0.30 -7.02
CA ARG A 246 -20.71 -0.80 -5.65
C ARG A 246 -19.31 -0.63 -5.06
N TRP A 247 -19.26 -0.57 -3.74
CA TRP A 247 -18.04 -0.60 -2.94
C TRP A 247 -17.58 -2.02 -2.59
N ASP A 248 -18.26 -3.04 -3.11
CA ASP A 248 -17.93 -4.46 -2.92
C ASP A 248 -16.94 -4.95 -3.98
N PHE A 249 -15.81 -4.28 -4.08
CA PHE A 249 -14.65 -4.68 -4.87
C PHE A 249 -13.55 -5.23 -3.94
N VAL A 250 -12.43 -5.67 -4.49
CA VAL A 250 -11.30 -6.21 -3.73
C VAL A 250 -10.92 -5.28 -2.58
N ASN A 251 -11.07 -5.76 -1.34
CA ASN A 251 -10.85 -5.00 -0.10
C ASN A 251 -11.60 -3.66 0.00
N GLY A 252 -12.75 -3.53 -0.67
CA GLY A 252 -13.54 -2.28 -0.65
C GLY A 252 -14.21 -1.95 0.69
N HIS A 253 -14.31 -2.92 1.61
CA HIS A 253 -14.67 -2.72 3.01
C HIS A 253 -13.44 -2.67 3.95
N LEU A 254 -12.23 -2.69 3.41
CA LEU A 254 -10.98 -2.71 4.17
C LEU A 254 -10.08 -1.55 3.71
N ASP A 255 -8.80 -1.81 3.54
CA ASP A 255 -7.78 -0.82 3.20
C ASP A 255 -8.08 -0.12 1.88
N GLN A 256 -8.29 -0.83 0.79
CA GLN A 256 -8.44 -0.22 -0.54
C GLN A 256 -9.63 0.74 -0.61
N GLY A 257 -10.78 0.32 -0.09
CA GLY A 257 -11.95 1.19 -0.02
C GLY A 257 -11.76 2.37 0.92
N MET A 258 -11.14 2.16 2.08
CA MET A 258 -10.93 3.23 3.05
C MET A 258 -9.85 4.22 2.58
N LEU A 259 -8.83 3.77 1.87
CA LEU A 259 -7.84 4.62 1.18
C LEU A 259 -8.54 5.47 0.10
N TRP A 260 -9.35 4.86 -0.76
CA TRP A 260 -10.13 5.60 -1.76
C TRP A 260 -11.05 6.63 -1.12
N TYR A 261 -11.77 6.23 -0.08
CA TYR A 261 -12.69 7.09 0.65
C TYR A 261 -11.98 8.28 1.29
N LEU A 262 -10.94 8.05 2.10
CA LEU A 262 -10.28 9.12 2.86
C LEU A 262 -9.48 10.07 1.96
N PHE A 263 -8.65 9.53 1.07
CA PHE A 263 -7.70 10.37 0.33
C PHE A 263 -8.31 11.04 -0.88
N PHE A 264 -9.20 10.36 -1.60
CA PHE A 264 -9.71 10.86 -2.87
C PHE A 264 -11.09 11.47 -2.70
N VAL A 265 -12.05 10.68 -2.22
CA VAL A 265 -13.46 11.09 -2.16
C VAL A 265 -13.70 12.14 -1.08
N ARG A 266 -13.17 11.94 0.13
CA ARG A 266 -13.48 12.79 1.29
C ARG A 266 -12.65 14.05 1.36
N ASN A 267 -11.33 13.94 1.12
CA ASN A 267 -10.40 15.03 1.38
C ASN A 267 -9.65 15.55 0.14
N THR A 268 -9.72 14.85 -1.00
CA THR A 268 -9.08 15.29 -2.26
C THR A 268 -7.56 15.56 -2.11
N VAL A 269 -6.89 14.73 -1.30
CA VAL A 269 -5.44 14.77 -1.02
C VAL A 269 -4.71 13.54 -1.59
N GLY A 270 -5.39 12.72 -2.38
CA GLY A 270 -4.82 11.56 -3.08
C GLY A 270 -4.49 11.86 -4.54
N THR A 271 -3.46 11.19 -5.05
CA THR A 271 -3.15 11.14 -6.48
C THR A 271 -2.71 9.73 -6.89
N TRP A 272 -2.66 9.47 -8.19
CA TRP A 272 -1.97 8.30 -8.72
C TRP A 272 -0.51 8.60 -9.03
N SER A 273 0.30 7.55 -9.02
CA SER A 273 1.64 7.58 -9.57
C SER A 273 1.63 7.50 -11.10
N HIS A 274 2.80 7.66 -11.72
CA HIS A 274 2.92 7.90 -13.17
C HIS A 274 2.36 6.76 -14.01
N TYR A 275 1.47 7.09 -14.94
CA TYR A 275 0.87 6.13 -15.87
C TYR A 275 1.87 5.80 -16.99
N VAL A 276 2.68 4.77 -16.78
CA VAL A 276 3.40 4.13 -17.89
C VAL A 276 2.93 2.69 -17.93
N GLY A 277 2.50 2.22 -19.10
CA GLY A 277 2.05 0.85 -19.28
C GLY A 277 3.01 -0.17 -18.63
N PRO A 278 2.52 -1.37 -18.30
CA PRO A 278 3.10 -2.29 -17.30
C PRO A 278 4.58 -2.67 -17.48
N LEU A 279 5.23 -2.35 -18.61
CA LEU A 279 6.63 -2.68 -18.90
C LEU A 279 7.56 -1.45 -19.09
N ARG A 280 7.03 -0.23 -18.98
CA ARG A 280 7.77 1.00 -19.33
C ARG A 280 7.98 1.97 -18.16
N GLY A 281 7.44 1.66 -16.98
CA GLY A 281 7.72 2.45 -15.78
C GLY A 281 9.22 2.49 -15.44
N LYS A 282 9.73 3.66 -15.03
CA LYS A 282 11.13 3.80 -14.57
C LYS A 282 11.38 2.94 -13.32
N TRP A 283 10.36 2.82 -12.46
CA TRP A 283 10.29 1.88 -11.36
C TRP A 283 9.04 1.02 -11.54
N ALA A 284 9.13 -0.26 -11.29
CA ALA A 284 8.05 -1.21 -11.54
C ALA A 284 8.36 -2.37 -10.64
N VAL A 285 7.52 -2.62 -9.63
CA VAL A 285 7.80 -3.69 -8.65
C VAL A 285 6.97 -4.93 -8.96
N ASP A 286 7.55 -6.09 -8.66
CA ASP A 286 6.85 -7.36 -8.74
C ASP A 286 5.86 -7.45 -7.58
N HIS A 287 4.61 -7.76 -7.89
CA HIS A 287 3.58 -8.09 -6.91
C HIS A 287 3.17 -9.53 -7.13
N PHE A 288 3.40 -10.39 -6.12
CA PHE A 288 3.05 -11.81 -6.16
C PHE A 288 1.55 -11.99 -5.91
N TRP A 289 0.71 -11.35 -6.71
CA TRP A 289 -0.73 -11.40 -6.57
C TRP A 289 -1.28 -12.80 -6.89
N GLY A 290 -2.34 -13.20 -6.17
CA GLY A 290 -3.03 -14.47 -6.39
C GLY A 290 -2.42 -15.68 -5.68
N SER A 291 -2.91 -16.88 -6.06
CA SER A 291 -2.48 -18.18 -5.55
C SER A 291 -2.05 -19.05 -6.75
N PRO A 292 -1.02 -19.91 -6.61
CA PRO A 292 -0.17 -20.09 -5.42
C PRO A 292 0.86 -18.97 -5.25
N LYS A 293 1.19 -18.66 -3.99
CA LYS A 293 2.29 -17.74 -3.67
C LYS A 293 3.62 -18.50 -3.81
N PRO A 294 4.71 -17.86 -4.26
CA PRO A 294 5.94 -18.59 -4.56
C PRO A 294 6.61 -19.22 -3.32
N TRP A 295 6.40 -18.67 -2.13
CA TRP A 295 6.88 -19.27 -0.87
C TRP A 295 6.00 -20.43 -0.36
N GLN A 296 4.92 -20.80 -1.06
CA GLN A 296 4.09 -21.97 -0.73
C GLN A 296 4.66 -23.28 -1.30
N GLY A 297 5.86 -23.24 -1.90
CA GLY A 297 6.61 -24.43 -2.25
C GLY A 297 6.04 -25.23 -3.42
N ASP A 298 5.32 -24.59 -4.34
CA ASP A 298 5.00 -25.25 -5.61
C ASP A 298 6.27 -25.37 -6.47
N SER A 299 6.27 -26.30 -7.43
CA SER A 299 7.39 -26.47 -8.37
C SER A 299 7.36 -25.45 -9.53
N SER A 300 6.55 -24.39 -9.40
CA SER A 300 6.42 -23.39 -10.45
C SER A 300 7.75 -22.66 -10.67
N HIS A 301 7.93 -22.13 -11.88
CA HIS A 301 9.04 -21.24 -12.19
C HIS A 301 9.06 -20.01 -11.26
N THR A 302 7.89 -19.52 -10.83
CA THR A 302 7.78 -18.37 -9.91
C THR A 302 8.34 -18.69 -8.52
N SER A 303 8.04 -19.88 -7.99
CA SER A 303 8.61 -20.40 -6.74
C SER A 303 10.13 -20.57 -6.83
N ARG A 304 10.62 -21.21 -7.91
CA ARG A 304 12.08 -21.33 -8.15
C ARG A 304 12.78 -19.98 -8.19
N ASN A 305 12.21 -18.99 -8.88
CA ASN A 305 12.76 -17.63 -8.94
C ASN A 305 12.73 -16.90 -7.61
N TYR A 306 11.74 -17.18 -6.75
CA TYR A 306 11.68 -16.60 -5.41
C TYR A 306 12.80 -17.15 -4.53
N TRP A 307 12.95 -18.48 -4.47
CA TRP A 307 14.01 -19.12 -3.68
C TRP A 307 15.39 -18.78 -4.22
N HIS A 308 15.58 -18.79 -5.54
CA HIS A 308 16.82 -18.33 -6.15
C HIS A 308 17.15 -16.89 -5.75
N ARG A 309 16.17 -15.96 -5.72
CA ARG A 309 16.41 -14.58 -5.27
C ARG A 309 16.87 -14.51 -3.82
N LEU A 310 16.26 -15.30 -2.94
CA LEU A 310 16.68 -15.39 -1.54
C LEU A 310 18.11 -15.95 -1.42
N ASP A 311 18.47 -16.92 -2.25
CA ASP A 311 19.76 -17.62 -2.17
C ASP A 311 20.92 -16.90 -2.85
N SER A 312 20.71 -16.31 -4.02
CA SER A 312 21.78 -15.79 -4.87
C SER A 312 22.38 -14.47 -4.40
N GLU A 313 21.69 -13.74 -3.52
CA GLU A 313 22.07 -12.36 -3.16
C GLU A 313 22.58 -12.20 -1.70
N TYR A 314 22.68 -13.27 -0.89
CA TYR A 314 23.08 -13.17 0.52
C TYR A 314 23.88 -14.37 1.09
N GLN A 315 25.16 -14.51 0.72
CA GLN A 315 26.03 -15.53 1.33
C GLN A 315 26.22 -15.44 2.87
N PRO A 316 26.25 -14.26 3.55
CA PRO A 316 26.55 -14.24 4.99
C PRO A 316 25.36 -14.52 5.94
N VAL A 317 24.12 -14.63 5.43
CA VAL A 317 22.91 -14.86 6.26
C VAL A 317 22.34 -16.28 6.07
N GLN A 318 22.83 -17.02 5.08
CA GLN A 318 22.39 -18.38 4.76
C GLN A 318 22.65 -19.39 5.90
N ASP A 319 23.73 -19.23 6.68
CA ASP A 319 24.08 -20.20 7.72
C ASP A 319 23.09 -20.28 8.90
N LEU A 320 22.32 -19.20 9.14
CA LEU A 320 21.25 -19.18 10.16
C LEU A 320 19.85 -19.42 9.56
N PHE A 321 19.72 -19.33 8.24
CA PHE A 321 18.43 -19.24 7.57
C PHE A 321 18.01 -20.55 6.88
N ASN A 322 18.96 -21.33 6.36
CA ASN A 322 18.66 -22.31 5.32
C ASN A 322 18.10 -23.65 5.80
N ALA A 323 18.46 -24.17 6.97
CA ALA A 323 17.99 -25.53 7.33
C ALA A 323 16.55 -25.58 7.89
N GLN A 324 16.15 -24.60 8.73
CA GLN A 324 14.87 -24.69 9.46
C GLN A 324 13.73 -23.92 8.79
N THR A 325 14.00 -22.76 8.16
CA THR A 325 12.96 -21.92 7.56
C THR A 325 12.57 -22.42 6.18
N GLU A 326 13.53 -22.80 5.33
CA GLU A 326 13.23 -23.44 4.04
C GLU A 326 12.41 -24.71 4.26
N GLN A 327 12.78 -25.55 5.22
CA GLN A 327 12.02 -26.76 5.57
C GLN A 327 10.61 -26.45 6.14
N ARG A 328 10.43 -25.36 6.90
CA ARG A 328 9.11 -24.93 7.38
C ARG A 328 8.23 -24.34 6.28
N CYS A 329 8.81 -23.58 5.36
CA CYS A 329 8.10 -22.89 4.28
C CYS A 329 7.78 -23.83 3.11
N THR A 330 8.67 -24.77 2.77
CA THR A 330 8.41 -25.82 1.76
C THR A 330 7.45 -26.91 2.24
N ARG A 331 7.38 -27.20 3.55
CA ARG A 331 6.44 -28.20 4.11
C ARG A 331 5.02 -27.70 4.33
N GLN A 332 4.75 -26.40 4.23
CA GLN A 332 3.37 -25.88 4.21
C GLN A 332 2.71 -26.12 2.84
N LYS A 333 2.64 -27.39 2.39
CA LYS A 333 1.67 -27.76 1.35
C LYS A 333 0.28 -27.47 1.92
N PRO A 334 -0.54 -26.62 1.28
CA PRO A 334 -1.94 -26.51 1.68
C PRO A 334 -2.57 -27.91 1.56
N PRO A 335 -3.46 -28.31 2.48
CA PRO A 335 -4.28 -29.51 2.24
C PRO A 335 -4.95 -29.33 0.89
N SER A 336 -4.84 -30.35 0.03
CA SER A 336 -5.36 -30.35 -1.32
C SER A 336 -6.86 -30.03 -1.32
N ARG A 337 -7.19 -28.75 -1.48
CA ARG A 337 -8.54 -28.33 -1.86
C ARG A 337 -8.57 -28.23 -3.36
N GLU A 338 -9.22 -29.21 -3.97
CA GLU A 338 -9.75 -29.10 -5.31
C GLU A 338 -10.72 -27.90 -5.33
N SER A 339 -10.30 -26.80 -5.93
CA SER A 339 -11.25 -25.80 -6.41
C SER A 339 -10.62 -25.06 -7.57
N GLY A 340 -11.17 -25.31 -8.75
CA GLY A 340 -10.75 -24.71 -10.00
C GLY A 340 -10.84 -23.19 -9.98
N SER A 341 -9.71 -22.55 -10.21
CA SER A 341 -9.64 -21.43 -11.15
C SER A 341 -8.23 -21.45 -11.75
N ARG A 342 -8.12 -21.87 -13.01
CA ARG A 342 -6.91 -21.65 -13.80
C ARG A 342 -6.89 -20.17 -14.20
N GLY A 343 -6.58 -19.30 -13.25
CA GLY A 343 -6.16 -17.94 -13.55
C GLY A 343 -4.72 -17.99 -14.05
N SER A 344 -4.49 -17.63 -15.30
CA SER A 344 -3.14 -17.41 -15.80
C SER A 344 -2.46 -16.34 -14.94
N GLY A 345 -1.30 -16.66 -14.37
CA GLY A 345 -0.51 -15.77 -13.53
C GLY A 345 0.03 -14.60 -14.33
N TRP A 346 -0.78 -13.54 -14.49
CA TRP A 346 -0.30 -12.27 -14.97
C TRP A 346 0.47 -11.59 -13.84
N LYS A 347 1.79 -11.47 -14.01
CA LYS A 347 2.61 -10.56 -13.22
C LYS A 347 2.03 -9.17 -13.39
N THR A 348 1.36 -8.65 -12.37
CA THR A 348 0.89 -7.27 -12.41
C THR A 348 2.04 -6.43 -11.87
N VAL A 349 2.61 -5.61 -12.75
CA VAL A 349 3.59 -4.61 -12.35
C VAL A 349 2.84 -3.53 -11.59
N VAL A 350 3.23 -3.33 -10.34
CA VAL A 350 2.79 -2.18 -9.57
C VAL A 350 3.67 -1.03 -10.04
N GLY A 351 3.05 -0.09 -10.75
CA GLY A 351 3.70 0.93 -11.57
C GLY A 351 4.67 1.87 -10.84
N PRO A 352 5.37 2.75 -11.59
CA PRO A 352 6.39 3.62 -11.05
C PRO A 352 5.82 4.63 -10.06
N LEU A 353 6.63 5.00 -9.06
CA LEU A 353 6.45 6.24 -8.29
C LEU A 353 6.41 7.46 -9.23
N PRO A 354 5.82 8.59 -8.79
CA PRO A 354 5.41 9.63 -9.71
C PRO A 354 6.61 10.30 -10.41
N HIS A 355 6.37 10.73 -11.66
CA HIS A 355 7.42 11.28 -12.51
C HIS A 355 7.64 12.78 -12.23
N PRO A 356 8.88 13.23 -12.00
CA PRO A 356 9.16 14.58 -11.50
C PRO A 356 8.71 15.74 -12.39
N GLN A 357 8.79 15.60 -13.72
CA GLN A 357 8.43 16.69 -14.64
C GLN A 357 6.92 16.97 -14.70
N GLN A 358 6.09 16.03 -14.30
CA GLN A 358 4.63 16.12 -14.45
C GLN A 358 3.92 16.57 -13.17
N ILE A 359 4.58 16.41 -12.02
CA ILE A 359 4.10 16.94 -10.74
C ILE A 359 4.28 18.47 -10.64
N ARG A 360 5.14 19.08 -11.46
CA ARG A 360 5.39 20.55 -11.46
C ARG A 360 4.14 21.40 -11.71
N HIS A 361 3.05 20.83 -12.20
CA HIS A 361 1.77 21.51 -12.40
C HIS A 361 0.87 21.58 -11.15
N PHE A 362 1.30 21.01 -10.02
CA PHE A 362 0.61 21.18 -8.74
C PHE A 362 0.90 22.57 -8.16
N GLY A 363 0.20 23.61 -8.63
CA GLY A 363 0.13 24.90 -7.93
C GLY A 363 0.41 26.17 -8.71
N SER A 364 0.52 26.15 -10.05
CA SER A 364 0.71 27.37 -10.84
C SER A 364 -0.32 27.54 -11.94
N THR A 365 -1.59 27.71 -11.59
CA THR A 365 -2.52 28.54 -12.39
C THR A 365 -3.56 29.17 -11.48
N GLY A 366 -3.33 30.44 -11.16
CA GLY A 366 -4.42 31.37 -10.89
C GLY A 366 -5.29 31.52 -12.14
N PHE A 367 -6.51 32.00 -11.93
CA PHE A 367 -7.44 32.37 -12.98
C PHE A 367 -6.77 33.28 -14.03
N ALA A 368 -6.86 32.90 -15.30
CA ALA A 368 -6.89 33.83 -16.42
C ALA A 368 -7.76 33.24 -17.53
N VAL A 369 -8.71 34.06 -17.97
CA VAL A 369 -9.64 33.87 -19.07
C VAL A 369 -8.86 33.83 -20.38
N GLU A 370 -9.22 32.91 -21.28
CA GLU A 370 -9.14 33.22 -22.71
C GLU A 370 -10.33 32.60 -23.44
N ARG A 371 -11.17 33.50 -23.96
CA ARG A 371 -12.20 33.20 -24.96
C ARG A 371 -11.50 32.88 -26.29
N LEU A 372 -12.16 32.01 -27.05
CA LEU A 372 -11.91 31.64 -28.45
C LEU A 372 -11.61 32.84 -29.38
N PRO A 373 -11.08 32.55 -30.58
CA PRO A 373 -11.97 32.67 -31.73
C PRO A 373 -12.10 31.39 -32.56
N SER A 374 -13.27 31.30 -33.16
CA SER A 374 -13.75 30.42 -34.21
C SER A 374 -12.87 30.45 -35.47
N ASP A 375 -12.68 29.27 -36.07
CA ASP A 375 -13.23 28.92 -37.38
C ASP A 375 -13.76 27.48 -37.34
#